data_AF-A0AAW9JYM0-F1
#
_entry.id   AF-A0AAW9JYM0-F1
#
_cell.length_a   1.000
_cell.length_b   1.000
_cell.length_c   1.000
_cell.angle_alpha   90.00
_cell.angle_beta   90.00
_cell.angle_gamma   90.00
#
_symmetry.space_group_name_H-M   'P 1'
#
loop_
_entity.id
_entity.type
_entity.pdbx_description
1 polymer ?
#
loop_
_entity_poly.entity_id
_entity_poly.type
_entity_poly.pdbx_seq_one_letter_code
_entity_poly.pdbx_strand_id
1 'polypeptide(L)'
;MALDELVNELIEIKVNEKMHQLKSEMDLFKPFFKINILSDEIEKTPKWIRENLCTDELMKKKLVKKIGGEWHFRNPEIFKYLHDEWWLKK
;
A
#
# COMPACT_ATOMS: atom_id res chain seq x y z
N MET A 1 -8.96 2.49 42.04
CA MET A 1 -8.60 1.77 40.81
C MET A 1 -9.14 2.58 39.65
N ALA A 2 -8.32 3.48 39.10
CA ALA A 2 -8.76 4.38 38.01
C ALA A 2 -7.55 4.91 37.21
N LEU A 3 -6.39 5.08 37.88
CA LEU A 3 -5.18 5.58 37.22
C LEU A 3 -4.46 4.51 36.40
N ASP A 4 -4.38 3.27 36.92
CA ASP A 4 -3.69 2.17 36.23
C ASP A 4 -4.41 1.75 34.94
N GLU A 5 -5.74 1.78 34.90
CA GLU A 5 -6.51 1.49 33.68
C GLU A 5 -6.31 2.56 32.61
N LEU A 6 -6.34 3.85 32.99
CA LEU A 6 -6.08 4.95 32.07
C LEU A 6 -4.65 4.95 31.51
N VAL A 7 -3.67 4.56 32.34
CA VAL A 7 -2.28 4.42 31.89
C VAL A 7 -2.14 3.24 30.92
N ASN A 8 -2.80 2.11 31.18
CA ASN A 8 -2.77 0.96 30.30
C ASN A 8 -3.45 1.25 28.93
N GLU A 9 -4.60 1.93 28.92
CA GLU A 9 -5.25 2.35 27.68
C GLU A 9 -4.36 3.29 26.85
N LEU A 10 -3.70 4.26 27.50
CA LEU A 10 -2.77 5.17 26.82
C LEU A 10 -1.54 4.46 26.26
N ILE A 11 -1.05 3.43 26.94
CA ILE A 11 0.05 2.59 26.46
C ILE A 11 -0.40 1.77 25.26
N GLU A 12 -1.57 1.14 25.30
CA GLU A 12 -2.10 0.36 24.18
C GLU A 12 -2.31 1.20 22.92
N ILE A 13 -2.85 2.42 23.07
CA ILE A 13 -3.03 3.35 21.95
C ILE A 13 -1.69 3.67 21.30
N LYS A 14 -0.68 4.07 22.10
CA LYS A 14 0.65 4.40 21.58
C LYS A 14 1.37 3.21 20.97
N VAL A 15 1.22 2.01 21.54
CA VAL A 15 1.83 0.79 21.00
C VAL A 15 1.18 0.43 19.68
N ASN A 16 -0.15 0.50 19.57
CA ASN A 16 -0.87 0.25 18.32
C ASN A 16 -0.49 1.26 17.22
N GLU A 17 -0.39 2.55 17.56
CA GLU A 17 0.04 3.58 16.61
C GLU A 17 1.45 3.31 16.07
N LYS A 18 2.42 3.02 16.96
CA LYS A 18 3.79 2.69 16.56
C LYS A 18 3.87 1.40 15.75
N MET A 19 3.09 0.37 16.12
CA MET A 19 3.02 -0.87 15.34
C MET A 19 2.45 -0.63 13.95
N HIS A 20 1.43 0.23 13.84
CA HIS A 20 0.82 0.56 12.56
C HIS A 20 1.79 1.31 11.64
N GLN A 21 2.57 2.24 12.18
CA GLN A 21 3.62 2.95 11.44
C GLN A 21 4.72 2.00 10.96
N LEU A 22 5.25 1.15 11.85
CA LEU A 22 6.25 0.14 11.50
C LEU A 22 5.76 -0.84 10.45
N LYS A 23 4.50 -1.29 10.54
CA LYS A 23 3.89 -2.20 9.58
C LYS A 23 3.75 -1.55 8.20
N SER A 24 3.39 -0.27 8.15
CA SER A 24 3.30 0.50 6.91
C SER A 24 4.67 0.64 6.23
N GLU A 25 5.73 0.94 6.99
CA GLU A 25 7.10 1.00 6.47
C GLU A 25 7.58 -0.39 5.99
N MET A 26 7.32 -1.45 6.75
CA MET A 26 7.70 -2.82 6.38
C MET A 26 6.95 -3.35 5.15
N ASP A 27 5.71 -2.94 4.94
CA ASP A 27 4.94 -3.33 3.77
C ASP A 27 5.50 -2.73 2.47
N LEU A 28 6.20 -1.60 2.53
CA LEU A 28 6.96 -1.04 1.41
C LEU A 28 8.23 -1.87 1.11
N PHE A 29 8.80 -2.60 2.06
CA PHE A 29 9.93 -3.50 1.77
C PHE A 29 9.52 -4.82 1.11
N LYS A 30 8.22 -5.13 1.07
CA LYS A 30 7.75 -6.33 0.38
C LYS A 30 7.89 -6.15 -1.13
N PRO A 31 8.34 -7.20 -1.86
CA PRO A 31 8.42 -7.15 -3.32
C PRO A 31 7.05 -6.94 -3.97
N PHE A 32 5.97 -7.23 -3.24
CA PHE A 32 4.61 -6.96 -3.66
C PHE A 32 3.78 -6.39 -2.51
N PHE A 33 3.08 -5.29 -2.78
CA PHE A 33 2.20 -4.60 -1.83
C PHE A 33 0.76 -4.54 -2.35
N LYS A 34 -0.18 -4.34 -1.44
CA LYS A 34 -1.62 -4.28 -1.75
C LYS A 34 -2.03 -2.93 -2.31
N ILE A 35 -3.21 -2.91 -2.94
CA ILE A 35 -3.82 -1.70 -3.49
C ILE A 35 -3.93 -0.52 -2.51
N ASN A 36 -4.15 -0.78 -1.22
CA ASN A 36 -4.28 0.28 -0.21
C ASN A 36 -2.99 1.08 -0.08
N ILE A 37 -1.84 0.39 -0.06
CA ILE A 37 -0.54 1.05 0.03
C ILE A 37 -0.27 1.87 -1.23
N LEU A 38 -0.64 1.35 -2.42
CA LEU A 38 -0.53 2.15 -3.64
C LEU A 38 -1.43 3.39 -3.57
N SER A 39 -2.67 3.23 -3.08
CA SER A 39 -3.65 4.30 -2.91
C SER A 39 -3.12 5.46 -2.09
N ASP A 40 -2.42 5.15 -0.99
CA ASP A 40 -1.83 6.15 -0.11
C ASP A 40 -0.65 6.86 -0.78
N GLU A 41 0.21 6.14 -1.49
CA GLU A 41 1.42 6.68 -2.13
C GLU A 41 1.13 7.57 -3.36
N ILE A 42 0.10 7.25 -4.16
CA ILE A 42 -0.23 8.03 -5.37
C ILE A 42 -1.43 8.96 -5.18
N GLU A 43 -1.99 9.02 -3.97
CA GLU A 43 -3.17 9.81 -3.62
C GLU A 43 -4.36 9.58 -4.58
N LYS A 44 -4.58 8.34 -5.00
CA LYS A 44 -5.70 7.94 -5.89
C LYS A 44 -6.59 6.93 -5.22
N THR A 45 -7.90 7.03 -5.47
CA THR A 45 -8.86 6.08 -4.90
C THR A 45 -8.60 4.64 -5.39
N PRO A 46 -8.91 3.62 -4.57
CA PRO A 46 -8.77 2.23 -4.98
C PRO A 46 -9.58 1.88 -6.23
N LYS A 47 -10.72 2.54 -6.44
CA LYS A 47 -11.53 2.39 -7.66
C LYS A 47 -10.74 2.86 -8.89
N TRP A 48 -10.16 4.05 -8.82
CA TRP A 48 -9.34 4.60 -9.89
C TRP A 48 -8.14 3.68 -10.20
N ILE A 49 -7.48 3.16 -9.17
CA ILE A 49 -6.34 2.23 -9.32
C ILE A 49 -6.77 0.95 -10.04
N ARG A 50 -7.91 0.36 -9.67
CA ARG A 50 -8.42 -0.84 -10.36
C ARG A 50 -8.69 -0.59 -11.84
N GLU A 51 -9.29 0.55 -12.17
CA GLU A 51 -9.66 0.88 -13.55
C GLU A 51 -8.45 1.21 -14.43
N ASN A 52 -7.38 1.78 -13.86
CA ASN A 52 -6.24 2.29 -14.63
C ASN A 52 -4.98 1.41 -14.53
N LEU A 53 -4.76 0.75 -13.38
CA LEU A 53 -3.52 0.04 -13.08
C LEU A 53 -3.69 -1.48 -12.96
N CYS A 54 -4.90 -2.00 -12.79
CA CYS A 54 -5.15 -3.45 -12.82
C CYS A 54 -5.47 -3.95 -14.23
N THR A 55 -4.61 -3.64 -15.20
CA THR A 55 -4.81 -3.97 -16.62
C THR A 55 -3.99 -5.19 -17.05
N ASP A 56 -4.42 -5.87 -18.12
CA ASP A 56 -3.71 -7.02 -18.70
C ASP A 56 -2.28 -6.67 -19.15
N GLU A 57 -2.05 -5.43 -19.61
CA GLU A 57 -0.72 -4.96 -20.00
C GLU A 57 0.24 -4.96 -18.80
N LEU A 58 -0.21 -4.41 -17.67
CA LEU A 58 0.60 -4.35 -16.45
C LEU A 58 0.81 -5.71 -15.82
N MET A 59 -0.14 -6.63 -16.00
CA MET A 59 0.07 -8.04 -15.66
C MET A 59 1.13 -8.71 -16.55
N LYS A 60 1.11 -8.48 -17.86
CA LYS A 60 2.13 -8.99 -18.79
C LYS A 60 3.52 -8.44 -18.48
N LYS A 61 3.62 -7.17 -18.08
CA LYS A 61 4.86 -6.54 -17.60
C LYS A 61 5.30 -7.02 -16.20
N LYS A 62 4.54 -7.91 -15.56
CA LYS A 62 4.78 -8.41 -14.19
C LYS A 62 4.83 -7.30 -13.13
N LEU A 63 4.14 -6.19 -13.40
CA LEU A 63 4.03 -5.05 -12.48
C LEU A 63 2.84 -5.21 -11.54
N VAL A 64 1.81 -5.92 -11.99
CA VAL A 64 0.60 -6.22 -11.22
C VAL A 64 0.30 -7.71 -11.27
N LYS A 65 -0.19 -8.27 -10.17
CA LYS A 65 -0.69 -9.64 -10.12
C LYS A 65 -1.87 -9.77 -9.17
N LYS A 66 -2.66 -10.83 -9.35
CA LYS A 66 -3.76 -11.18 -8.46
C LYS A 66 -3.36 -12.35 -7.57
N ILE A 67 -3.44 -12.21 -6.25
CA ILE A 67 -3.18 -13.27 -5.27
C ILE A 67 -4.39 -13.35 -4.35
N GLY A 68 -5.00 -14.54 -4.20
CA GLY A 68 -6.10 -14.74 -3.26
C GLY A 68 -7.31 -13.82 -3.50
N GLY A 69 -7.52 -13.37 -4.74
CA GLY A 69 -8.59 -12.42 -5.08
C GLY A 69 -8.20 -10.93 -4.96
N GLU A 70 -7.06 -10.61 -4.34
CA GLU A 70 -6.56 -9.25 -4.14
C GLU A 70 -5.54 -8.85 -5.23
N TRP A 71 -5.48 -7.55 -5.51
CA TRP A 71 -4.51 -6.97 -6.43
C TRP A 71 -3.24 -6.56 -5.69
N HIS A 72 -2.11 -7.02 -6.22
CA HIS A 72 -0.78 -6.74 -5.71
C HIS A 72 0.09 -6.07 -6.77
N PHE A 73 0.85 -5.08 -6.32
CA PHE A 73 1.71 -4.23 -7.15
C PHE A 73 3.17 -4.47 -6.79
N ARG A 74 4.03 -4.49 -7.80
CA ARG A 74 5.45 -4.84 -7.65
C ARG A 74 6.27 -3.64 -7.20
N ASN A 75 7.00 -3.77 -6.10
CA ASN A 75 7.90 -2.72 -5.59
C ASN A 75 9.36 -2.98 -6.02
N PRO A 76 10.11 -1.96 -6.51
CA PRO A 76 9.72 -0.58 -6.83
C PRO A 76 9.30 -0.35 -8.27
N GLU A 77 9.22 -1.41 -9.08
CA GLU A 77 9.06 -1.28 -10.52
C GLU A 77 7.74 -0.59 -10.92
N ILE A 78 6.66 -0.74 -10.14
CA ILE A 78 5.40 -0.05 -10.42
C ILE A 78 5.54 1.48 -10.30
N PHE A 79 6.30 1.97 -9.32
CA PHE A 79 6.50 3.42 -9.13
C PHE A 79 7.37 4.01 -10.23
N LYS A 80 8.41 3.27 -10.66
CA LYS A 80 9.21 3.65 -11.82
C LYS A 80 8.36 3.73 -13.09
N TYR A 81 7.52 2.73 -13.33
CA TYR A 81 6.59 2.75 -14.46
C TYR A 81 5.65 3.96 -14.41
N LEU A 82 5.09 4.26 -13.25
CA LEU A 82 4.19 5.40 -13.08
C LEU A 82 4.92 6.71 -13.40
N HIS A 83 6.09 6.92 -12.80
CA HIS A 83 6.90 8.13 -12.97
C HIS A 83 7.42 8.31 -14.41
N ASP A 84 8.02 7.26 -14.98
CA ASP A 84 8.79 7.35 -16.22
C ASP A 84 7.96 7.07 -17.48
N GLU A 85 6.95 6.20 -17.41
CA GLU A 85 6.20 5.78 -18.61
C GLU A 85 4.76 6.29 -18.64
N TRP A 86 4.12 6.43 -17.48
CA TRP A 86 2.67 6.72 -17.42
C TRP A 86 2.35 8.21 -17.34
N TRP A 87 3.00 8.94 -16.43
CA TRP A 87 2.76 10.40 -16.28
C TRP A 87 3.27 11.22 -17.46
N LEU A 88 4.31 10.76 -18.15
CA LEU A 88 4.84 11.44 -19.34
C LEU A 88 3.98 11.26 -20.60
N LYS A 89 3.02 10.32 -20.59
CA LYS A 89 2.16 10.00 -21.75
C LYS A 89 0.77 10.64 -21.70
N LYS A 90 0.44 11.40 -20.66
CA LYS A 90 -0.90 11.96 -20.43
C LYS A 90 -0.88 13.48 -20.43
#